data_AF-A0A1V4Z859-F1
#
_entry.id   AF-A0A1V4Z859-F1
#
_cell.length_a   1.000
_cell.length_b   1.000
_cell.length_c   1.000
_cell.angle_alpha   90.00
_cell.angle_beta   90.00
_cell.angle_gamma   90.00
#
_symmetry.space_group_name_H-M   'P 1'
#
loop_
_entity.id
_entity.type
_entity.pdbx_description
1 polymer ?
#
loop_
_entity_poly.entity_id
_entity_poly.type
_entity_poly.pdbx_seq_one_letter_code
_entity_poly.pdbx_strand_id
1 'polypeptide(L)'
;MHGDILFIDIGSTTTDIIPVAGGVPQAGATDFERLARSELIYAGALRTNLAALLRTAEVKGRTVRTASELFAVTADVYLLLGRIAPADYTCDTPDGGGKDAEGAARRIARLVCCDLTELDMDDVCGIATQAYRRQLEDLTDAIRLVSGRHGLKRAAICGLGAFLARDALFGLEMPCAQVSDERLSRVFPAYAVANLLEGETNVP
;
A
#
# COMPACT_ATOMS: atom_id res chain seq x y z
N MET A 1 9.70 -26.78 -9.37
CA MET A 1 9.37 -26.02 -8.14
C MET A 1 9.42 -24.49 -8.35
N HIS A 2 9.30 -24.01 -9.58
CA HIS A 2 9.12 -22.58 -9.89
C HIS A 2 7.66 -22.46 -10.33
N GLY A 3 6.80 -21.88 -9.49
CA GLY A 3 5.39 -21.75 -9.84
C GLY A 3 4.46 -21.39 -8.69
N ASP A 4 4.82 -21.74 -7.46
CA ASP A 4 4.03 -21.40 -6.28
C ASP A 4 4.60 -20.14 -5.63
N ILE A 5 3.88 -19.02 -5.77
CA ILE A 5 4.27 -17.73 -5.20
C ILE A 5 3.05 -16.82 -5.06
N LEU A 6 3.03 -16.01 -4.01
CA LEU A 6 2.09 -14.90 -3.91
C LEU A 6 2.73 -13.65 -4.52
N PHE A 7 2.15 -13.12 -5.59
CA PHE A 7 2.61 -11.87 -6.16
C PHE A 7 1.82 -10.70 -5.57
N ILE A 8 2.52 -9.67 -5.07
CA ILE A 8 1.90 -8.49 -4.45
C ILE A 8 2.44 -7.24 -5.13
N ASP A 9 1.56 -6.47 -5.74
CA ASP A 9 1.89 -5.17 -6.34
C ASP A 9 1.13 -4.06 -5.60
N ILE A 10 1.85 -3.09 -5.06
CA ILE A 10 1.26 -1.94 -4.39
C ILE A 10 1.54 -0.69 -5.20
N GLY A 11 0.53 -0.27 -5.95
CA GLY A 11 0.54 0.96 -6.72
C GLY A 11 0.19 2.19 -5.89
N SER A 12 -0.06 3.30 -6.59
CA SER A 12 -0.48 4.55 -5.94
C SER A 12 -1.90 4.48 -5.34
N THR A 13 -2.78 3.64 -5.90
CA THR A 13 -4.21 3.59 -5.55
C THR A 13 -4.64 2.25 -4.98
N THR A 14 -4.10 1.15 -5.51
CA THR A 14 -4.55 -0.22 -5.24
C THR A 14 -3.40 -1.10 -4.79
N THR A 15 -3.76 -2.20 -4.14
CA THR A 15 -2.88 -3.32 -3.84
C THR A 15 -3.47 -4.58 -4.46
N ASP A 16 -2.72 -5.20 -5.35
CA ASP A 16 -3.07 -6.45 -6.01
C ASP A 16 -2.37 -7.62 -5.29
N ILE A 17 -3.13 -8.66 -4.94
CA ILE A 17 -2.62 -9.85 -4.24
C ILE A 17 -2.99 -11.08 -5.08
N ILE A 18 -2.05 -11.51 -5.93
CA ILE A 18 -2.28 -12.50 -6.97
C ILE A 18 -1.64 -13.83 -6.57
N PRO A 19 -2.43 -14.86 -6.24
CA PRO A 19 -1.89 -16.19 -6.02
C PRO A 19 -1.46 -16.81 -7.35
N VAL A 20 -0.24 -17.32 -7.42
CA VAL A 20 0.25 -18.14 -8.53
C VAL A 20 0.51 -19.53 -7.97
N ALA A 21 -0.17 -20.54 -8.52
CA ALA A 21 -0.04 -21.94 -8.12
C ALA A 21 0.22 -22.80 -9.35
N GLY A 22 1.22 -23.68 -9.29
CA GLY A 22 1.67 -24.47 -10.43
C GLY A 22 2.18 -23.62 -11.60
N GLY A 23 2.57 -22.36 -11.36
CA GLY A 23 2.98 -21.42 -12.40
C GLY A 23 1.82 -20.71 -13.10
N VAL A 24 0.58 -20.93 -12.66
CA VAL A 24 -0.62 -20.33 -13.26
C VAL A 24 -1.25 -19.35 -12.25
N PRO A 25 -1.53 -18.09 -12.65
CA PRO A 25 -2.30 -17.17 -11.83
C PRO A 25 -3.69 -17.74 -11.50
N GLN A 26 -4.07 -17.69 -10.23
CA GLN A 26 -5.34 -18.22 -9.70
C GLN A 26 -6.28 -17.10 -9.21
N ALA A 27 -5.99 -15.84 -9.53
CA ALA A 27 -6.84 -14.71 -9.16
C ALA A 27 -8.20 -14.74 -9.89
N GLY A 28 -9.19 -14.07 -9.32
CA GLY A 28 -10.48 -13.80 -9.94
C GLY A 28 -10.32 -13.07 -11.28
N ALA A 29 -11.23 -13.36 -12.20
CA ALA A 29 -11.18 -12.81 -13.56
C ALA A 29 -11.71 -11.37 -13.63
N THR A 30 -12.45 -10.93 -12.61
CA THR A 30 -13.01 -9.57 -12.53
C THR A 30 -12.60 -8.90 -11.22
N ASP A 31 -12.56 -7.57 -11.20
CA ASP A 31 -12.28 -6.83 -9.97
C ASP A 31 -13.31 -7.10 -8.87
N PHE A 32 -14.57 -7.36 -9.23
CA PHE A 32 -15.59 -7.76 -8.26
C PHE A 32 -15.22 -9.08 -7.56
N GLU A 33 -14.81 -10.10 -8.33
CA GLU A 33 -14.34 -11.36 -7.76
C GLU A 33 -13.09 -11.18 -6.92
N ARG A 34 -12.14 -10.37 -7.39
CA ARG A 34 -10.88 -10.11 -6.69
C ARG A 34 -11.11 -9.38 -5.37
N LEU A 35 -12.01 -8.39 -5.34
CA LEU A 35 -12.46 -7.73 -4.12
C LEU A 35 -13.11 -8.74 -3.16
N ALA A 36 -14.02 -9.58 -3.66
CA ALA A 36 -14.70 -10.61 -2.85
C ALA A 36 -13.75 -11.67 -2.29
N ARG A 37 -12.58 -11.86 -2.92
CA ARG A 37 -11.57 -12.87 -2.56
C ARG A 37 -10.38 -12.31 -1.78
N SER A 38 -10.36 -11.01 -1.52
CA SER A 38 -9.22 -10.26 -0.94
C SER A 38 -7.96 -10.27 -1.79
N GLU A 39 -8.11 -10.42 -3.11
CA GLU A 39 -7.04 -10.38 -4.12
C GLU A 39 -6.84 -8.97 -4.71
N LEU A 40 -7.72 -8.03 -4.33
CA LEU A 40 -7.65 -6.61 -4.64
C LEU A 40 -8.06 -5.81 -3.40
N ILE A 41 -7.23 -4.88 -2.99
CA ILE A 41 -7.55 -3.88 -1.96
C ILE A 41 -7.49 -2.51 -2.63
N TYR A 42 -8.53 -1.70 -2.44
CA TYR A 42 -8.58 -0.32 -2.95
C TYR A 42 -7.84 0.68 -2.03
N ALA A 43 -6.62 0.29 -1.64
CA ALA A 43 -5.70 1.10 -0.87
C ALA A 43 -4.27 0.96 -1.45
N GLY A 44 -3.59 2.08 -1.63
CA GLY A 44 -2.26 2.15 -2.22
C GLY A 44 -1.37 3.15 -1.50
N ALA A 45 -0.19 3.38 -2.06
CA ALA A 45 0.84 4.17 -1.42
C ALA A 45 0.60 5.69 -1.46
N LEU A 46 -0.28 6.22 -2.32
CA LEU A 46 -0.39 7.67 -2.47
C LEU A 46 -1.81 8.23 -2.34
N ARG A 47 -2.79 7.63 -3.00
CA ARG A 47 -4.07 8.29 -3.33
C ARG A 47 -5.23 7.93 -2.40
N THR A 48 -5.00 7.05 -1.43
CA THR A 48 -6.07 6.55 -0.58
C THR A 48 -6.47 7.61 0.45
N ASN A 49 -7.73 8.02 0.45
CA ASN A 49 -8.28 8.95 1.45
C ASN A 49 -8.11 8.35 2.86
N LEU A 50 -7.50 9.09 3.78
CA LEU A 50 -7.31 8.63 5.17
C LEU A 50 -8.64 8.31 5.87
N ALA A 51 -9.72 9.00 5.51
CA ALA A 51 -11.05 8.72 6.08
C ALA A 51 -11.61 7.34 5.69
N ALA A 52 -11.06 6.70 4.64
CA ALA A 52 -11.37 5.33 4.26
C ALA A 52 -10.63 4.30 5.14
N LEU A 53 -9.50 4.69 5.74
CA LEU A 53 -8.70 3.83 6.62
C LEU A 53 -9.10 4.04 8.09
N LEU A 54 -9.17 5.28 8.54
CA LEU A 54 -9.45 5.65 9.92
C LEU A 54 -10.84 6.26 10.04
N ARG A 55 -11.76 5.56 10.72
CA ARG A 55 -13.06 6.10 11.16
C ARG A 55 -12.97 6.82 12.50
N THR A 56 -11.94 6.48 13.27
CA THR A 56 -11.57 7.11 14.54
C THR A 56 -10.05 7.19 14.65
N ALA A 57 -9.55 8.11 15.46
CA ALA A 57 -8.14 8.22 15.81
C ALA A 57 -7.99 8.50 17.32
N GLU A 58 -6.92 7.99 17.91
CA GLU A 58 -6.47 8.37 19.25
C GLU A 58 -5.61 9.63 19.16
N VAL A 59 -6.06 10.71 19.78
CA VAL A 59 -5.37 12.01 19.79
C VAL A 59 -5.43 12.57 21.21
N LYS A 60 -4.28 12.95 21.79
CA LYS A 60 -4.18 13.47 23.17
C LYS A 60 -4.91 12.61 24.22
N GLY A 61 -4.80 11.28 24.08
CA GLY A 61 -5.42 10.31 24.98
C GLY A 61 -6.94 10.19 24.86
N ARG A 62 -7.53 10.64 23.74
CA ARG A 62 -8.96 10.55 23.46
C ARG A 62 -9.20 9.90 22.10
N THR A 63 -10.19 9.01 22.05
CA THR A 63 -10.76 8.54 20.80
C THR A 63 -11.63 9.64 20.19
N VAL A 64 -11.26 10.12 19.00
CA VAL A 64 -12.03 11.10 18.22
C VAL A 64 -12.51 10.51 16.91
N ARG A 65 -13.66 10.96 16.41
CA ARG A 65 -14.14 10.60 15.07
C ARG A 65 -13.40 11.43 14.03
N THR A 66 -13.08 10.82 12.89
CA THR A 66 -12.48 11.50 11.75
C THR A 66 -13.54 12.13 10.85
N ALA A 67 -13.18 13.22 10.19
CA ALA A 67 -13.98 13.80 9.10
C ALA A 67 -13.96 12.86 7.87
N SER A 68 -15.04 12.83 7.10
CA SER A 68 -15.14 12.04 5.87
C SER A 68 -14.55 12.73 4.64
N GLU A 69 -14.26 14.03 4.74
CA GLU A 69 -13.72 14.86 3.67
C GLU A 69 -12.33 14.39 3.21
N LEU A 70 -12.00 14.65 1.95
CA LEU A 70 -10.67 14.36 1.40
C LEU A 70 -9.67 15.44 1.87
N PHE A 71 -9.28 15.39 3.14
CA PHE A 71 -8.27 16.30 3.69
C PHE A 71 -6.84 15.78 3.55
N ALA A 72 -6.65 14.46 3.69
CA ALA A 72 -5.35 13.81 3.65
C ALA A 72 -5.42 12.47 2.92
N VAL A 73 -4.30 12.09 2.31
CA VAL A 73 -4.14 10.81 1.60
C VAL A 73 -2.93 10.03 2.10
N THR A 74 -2.81 8.74 1.74
CA THR A 74 -1.71 7.88 2.20
C THR A 74 -0.32 8.42 1.86
N ALA A 75 -0.18 9.21 0.80
CA ALA A 75 1.07 9.92 0.52
C ALA A 75 1.48 10.88 1.65
N ASP A 76 0.53 11.55 2.32
CA ASP A 76 0.82 12.41 3.47
C ASP A 76 1.39 11.61 4.64
N VAL A 77 0.79 10.44 4.91
CA VAL A 77 1.24 9.52 5.96
C VAL A 77 2.66 9.07 5.67
N TYR A 78 2.92 8.58 4.48
CA TYR A 78 4.21 8.00 4.14
C TYR A 78 5.31 9.05 3.96
N LEU A 79 4.97 10.26 3.53
CA LEU A 79 5.91 11.36 3.51
C LEU A 79 6.29 11.77 4.94
N LEU A 80 5.29 11.94 5.82
CA LEU A 80 5.52 12.34 7.20
C LEU A 80 6.30 11.29 8.00
N LEU A 81 6.04 10.00 7.76
CA LEU A 81 6.76 8.88 8.39
C LEU A 81 8.10 8.54 7.70
N GLY A 82 8.52 9.31 6.70
CA GLY A 82 9.79 9.09 5.98
C GLY A 82 9.86 7.78 5.18
N ARG A 83 8.70 7.23 4.80
CA ARG A 83 8.58 6.00 3.99
C ARG A 83 8.66 6.27 2.49
N ILE A 84 8.39 7.50 2.07
CA ILE A 84 8.59 7.96 0.68
C ILE A 84 9.31 9.30 0.67
N ALA A 85 10.04 9.59 -0.41
CA ALA A 85 10.62 10.92 -0.61
C ALA A 85 9.58 11.91 -1.15
N PRO A 86 9.78 13.24 -0.99
CA PRO A 86 8.95 14.25 -1.64
C PRO A 86 8.75 14.02 -3.16
N ALA A 87 9.80 13.54 -3.85
CA ALA A 87 9.76 13.24 -5.29
C ALA A 87 8.82 12.07 -5.66
N ASP A 88 8.52 11.18 -4.70
CA ASP A 88 7.63 10.05 -4.90
C ASP A 88 6.16 10.41 -4.71
N TYR A 89 5.88 11.51 -4.02
CA TYR A 89 4.55 12.12 -3.92
C TYR A 89 4.19 12.74 -5.28
N THR A 90 3.82 11.90 -6.24
CA THR A 90 3.60 12.31 -7.63
C THR A 90 2.17 12.77 -7.93
N CYS A 91 1.18 12.36 -7.13
CA CYS A 91 -0.20 12.84 -7.26
C CYS A 91 -0.38 14.26 -6.69
N ASP A 92 -1.50 14.91 -7.00
CA ASP A 92 -1.85 16.18 -6.40
C ASP A 92 -2.10 16.03 -4.89
N THR A 93 -1.78 17.07 -4.14
CA THR A 93 -2.14 17.17 -2.72
C THR A 93 -3.62 17.58 -2.61
N PRO A 94 -4.38 17.03 -1.64
CA PRO A 94 -5.80 17.36 -1.49
C PRO A 94 -6.14 18.85 -1.39
N ASP A 95 -5.23 19.65 -0.84
CA ASP A 95 -5.38 21.10 -0.66
C ASP A 95 -4.59 21.94 -1.68
N GLY A 96 -3.90 21.32 -2.64
CA GLY A 96 -2.98 21.98 -3.56
C GLY A 96 -1.71 22.56 -2.90
N GLY A 97 -1.49 22.28 -1.61
CA GLY A 97 -0.34 22.74 -0.85
C GLY A 97 0.94 21.93 -1.13
N GLY A 98 2.02 22.29 -0.43
CA GLY A 98 3.33 21.66 -0.56
C GLY A 98 3.35 20.15 -0.28
N LYS A 99 4.32 19.48 -0.92
CA LYS A 99 4.65 18.05 -0.76
C LYS A 99 5.87 17.89 0.16
N ASP A 100 5.77 18.52 1.33
CA ASP A 100 6.75 18.49 2.40
C ASP A 100 6.09 17.98 3.70
N ALA A 101 6.90 17.70 4.71
CA ALA A 101 6.42 17.13 5.98
C ALA A 101 5.41 18.07 6.68
N GLU A 102 5.61 19.38 6.61
CA GLU A 102 4.72 20.37 7.25
C GLU A 102 3.37 20.45 6.53
N GLY A 103 3.36 20.42 5.20
CA GLY A 103 2.16 20.35 4.37
C GLY A 103 1.37 19.06 4.59
N ALA A 104 2.05 17.92 4.65
CA ALA A 104 1.44 16.65 5.01
C ALA A 104 0.84 16.70 6.43
N ALA A 105 1.56 17.27 7.39
CA ALA A 105 1.10 17.39 8.77
C ALA A 105 -0.17 18.26 8.87
N ARG A 106 -0.21 19.42 8.19
CA ARG A 106 -1.41 20.26 8.11
C ARG A 106 -2.62 19.50 7.58
N ARG A 107 -2.44 18.74 6.49
CA ARG A 107 -3.51 17.92 5.90
C ARG A 107 -4.00 16.84 6.85
N ILE A 108 -3.09 16.13 7.52
CA ILE A 108 -3.44 15.07 8.48
C ILE A 108 -4.16 15.65 9.70
N ALA A 109 -3.75 16.81 10.23
CA ALA A 109 -4.43 17.46 11.37
C ALA A 109 -5.92 17.76 11.06
N ARG A 110 -6.21 18.15 9.81
CA ARG A 110 -7.60 18.41 9.37
C ARG A 110 -8.48 17.16 9.37
N LEU A 111 -7.91 15.96 9.37
CA LEU A 111 -8.67 14.71 9.50
C LEU A 111 -9.52 14.67 10.77
N VAL A 112 -9.06 15.34 11.84
CA VAL A 112 -9.80 15.47 13.11
C VAL A 112 -10.30 16.90 13.34
N CYS A 113 -10.46 17.66 12.25
CA CYS A 113 -10.93 19.05 12.24
C CYS A 113 -10.05 20.03 13.02
N CYS A 114 -8.76 19.73 13.17
CA CYS A 114 -7.77 20.61 13.82
C CYS A 114 -6.77 21.19 12.82
N ASP A 115 -5.93 22.09 13.31
CA ASP A 115 -4.72 22.57 12.64
C ASP A 115 -3.45 22.40 13.52
N LEU A 116 -2.30 22.89 13.04
CA LEU A 116 -1.01 22.78 13.75
C LEU A 116 -0.85 23.75 14.93
N THR A 117 -1.86 24.58 15.22
CA THR A 117 -1.92 25.36 16.47
C THR A 117 -2.59 24.56 17.59
N GLU A 118 -3.44 23.60 17.22
CA GLU A 118 -4.13 22.71 18.16
C GLU A 118 -3.41 21.37 18.35
N LEU A 119 -2.75 20.85 17.31
CA LEU A 119 -1.99 19.59 17.35
C LEU A 119 -0.52 19.84 17.04
N ASP A 120 0.37 19.30 17.87
CA ASP A 120 1.80 19.34 17.57
C ASP A 120 2.21 18.23 16.58
N MET A 121 3.48 18.22 16.19
CA MET A 121 3.98 17.23 15.23
C MET A 121 3.92 15.79 15.77
N ASP A 122 4.02 15.59 17.09
CA ASP A 122 3.96 14.27 17.70
C ASP A 122 2.52 13.73 17.67
N ASP A 123 1.53 14.58 17.95
CA ASP A 123 0.11 14.27 17.80
C ASP A 123 -0.20 13.83 16.36
N VAL A 124 0.26 14.61 15.38
CA VAL A 124 0.00 14.34 13.96
C VAL A 124 0.73 13.08 13.47
N CYS A 125 1.98 12.88 13.89
CA CYS A 125 2.71 11.62 13.67
C CYS A 125 1.99 10.42 14.31
N GLY A 126 1.34 10.62 15.45
CA GLY A 126 0.48 9.63 16.09
C GLY A 126 -0.71 9.22 15.22
N ILE A 127 -1.39 10.18 14.59
CA ILE A 127 -2.48 9.90 13.62
C ILE A 127 -1.93 9.17 12.40
N ALA A 128 -0.81 9.62 11.84
CA ALA A 128 -0.18 9.00 10.67
C ALA A 128 0.23 7.55 10.95
N THR A 129 0.80 7.29 12.13
CA THR A 129 1.19 5.95 12.58
C THR A 129 -0.02 5.02 12.71
N GLN A 130 -1.15 5.53 13.21
CA GLN A 130 -2.41 4.77 13.26
C GLN A 130 -2.91 4.42 11.86
N ALA A 131 -2.87 5.35 10.91
CA ALA A 131 -3.29 5.10 9.53
C ALA A 131 -2.40 4.04 8.84
N TYR A 132 -1.08 4.14 9.03
CA TYR A 132 -0.13 3.14 8.54
C TYR A 132 -0.42 1.75 9.15
N ARG A 133 -0.57 1.65 10.47
CA ARG A 133 -0.88 0.38 11.14
C ARG A 133 -2.17 -0.22 10.62
N ARG A 134 -3.20 0.60 10.44
CA ARG A 134 -4.48 0.13 9.92
C ARG A 134 -4.35 -0.44 8.50
N GLN A 135 -3.66 0.26 7.61
CA GLN A 135 -3.43 -0.24 6.25
C GLN A 135 -2.57 -1.51 6.25
N LEU A 136 -1.58 -1.59 7.14
CA LEU A 136 -0.73 -2.76 7.32
C LEU A 136 -1.51 -3.97 7.83
N GLU A 137 -2.41 -3.79 8.79
CA GLU A 137 -3.30 -4.83 9.32
C GLU A 137 -4.24 -5.36 8.23
N ASP A 138 -4.95 -4.47 7.53
CA ASP A 138 -5.87 -4.85 6.45
C ASP A 138 -5.12 -5.62 5.33
N LEU A 139 -3.91 -5.19 4.97
CA LEU A 139 -3.04 -5.91 4.01
C LEU A 139 -2.60 -7.29 4.54
N THR A 140 -2.16 -7.35 5.80
CA THR A 140 -1.68 -8.58 6.44
C THR A 140 -2.77 -9.65 6.46
N ASP A 141 -4.00 -9.26 6.80
CA ASP A 141 -5.15 -10.17 6.83
C ASP A 141 -5.50 -10.69 5.43
N ALA A 142 -5.47 -9.82 4.42
CA ALA A 142 -5.70 -10.22 3.03
C ALA A 142 -4.61 -11.19 2.53
N ILE A 143 -3.32 -10.91 2.80
CA ILE A 143 -2.21 -11.82 2.47
C ILE A 143 -2.42 -13.17 3.14
N ARG A 144 -2.78 -13.18 4.43
CA ARG A 144 -2.98 -14.42 5.20
C ARG A 144 -4.13 -15.26 4.63
N LEU A 145 -5.23 -14.61 4.22
CA LEU A 145 -6.37 -15.29 3.59
C LEU A 145 -6.01 -15.88 2.21
N VAL A 146 -5.41 -15.09 1.32
CA VAL A 146 -5.09 -15.52 -0.04
C VAL A 146 -4.00 -16.60 -0.03
N SER A 147 -2.91 -16.38 0.71
CA SER A 147 -1.83 -17.37 0.82
C SER A 147 -2.32 -18.68 1.44
N GLY A 148 -3.14 -18.61 2.50
CA GLY A 148 -3.72 -19.77 3.16
C GLY A 148 -4.62 -20.60 2.24
N ARG A 149 -5.48 -19.95 1.45
CA ARG A 149 -6.36 -20.62 0.47
C ARG A 149 -5.58 -21.45 -0.56
N HIS A 150 -4.41 -20.96 -0.97
CA HIS A 150 -3.60 -21.59 -2.02
C HIS A 150 -2.36 -22.34 -1.48
N GLY A 151 -2.16 -22.40 -0.16
CA GLY A 151 -0.99 -23.07 0.46
C GLY A 151 0.36 -22.40 0.13
N LEU A 152 0.36 -21.11 -0.18
CA LEU A 152 1.54 -20.37 -0.62
C LEU A 152 2.39 -19.94 0.59
N LYS A 153 3.71 -20.15 0.50
CA LYS A 153 4.65 -19.92 1.61
C LYS A 153 5.72 -18.87 1.33
N ARG A 154 5.63 -18.18 0.20
CA ARG A 154 6.59 -17.16 -0.22
C ARG A 154 5.91 -16.14 -1.13
N ALA A 155 6.47 -14.94 -1.17
CA ALA A 155 5.94 -13.86 -1.97
C ALA A 155 6.98 -13.20 -2.89
N ALA A 156 6.49 -12.58 -3.96
CA ALA A 156 7.22 -11.59 -4.74
C ALA A 156 6.51 -10.26 -4.60
N ILE A 157 7.25 -9.18 -4.35
CA ILE A 157 6.70 -7.85 -4.14
C ILE A 157 7.25 -6.84 -5.16
N CYS A 158 6.40 -5.91 -5.60
CA CYS A 158 6.78 -4.77 -6.42
C CYS A 158 5.88 -3.55 -6.17
N GLY A 159 6.08 -2.51 -6.96
CA GLY A 159 5.32 -1.27 -6.90
C GLY A 159 5.90 -0.25 -5.94
N LEU A 160 5.32 0.94 -5.97
CA LEU A 160 5.73 2.09 -5.15
C LEU A 160 5.56 1.81 -3.65
N GLY A 161 4.56 1.03 -3.28
CA GLY A 161 4.27 0.66 -1.90
C GLY A 161 4.94 -0.63 -1.42
N ALA A 162 5.96 -1.14 -2.11
CA ALA A 162 6.62 -2.40 -1.76
C ALA A 162 7.11 -2.45 -0.29
N PHE A 163 7.44 -1.31 0.32
CA PHE A 163 7.78 -1.23 1.74
C PHE A 163 6.64 -1.74 2.66
N LEU A 164 5.38 -1.49 2.30
CA LEU A 164 4.22 -1.93 3.09
C LEU A 164 4.03 -3.45 2.99
N ALA A 165 4.18 -4.01 1.79
CA ALA A 165 4.15 -5.46 1.60
C ALA A 165 5.28 -6.16 2.36
N ARG A 166 6.48 -5.58 2.34
CA ARG A 166 7.63 -6.09 3.10
C ARG A 166 7.35 -6.13 4.61
N ASP A 167 6.80 -5.06 5.16
CA ASP A 167 6.47 -4.99 6.58
C ASP A 167 5.40 -6.03 6.97
N ALA A 168 4.37 -6.22 6.11
CA ALA A 168 3.32 -7.22 6.33
C ALA A 168 3.87 -8.65 6.30
N LEU A 169 4.69 -8.96 5.29
CA LEU A 169 5.29 -10.28 5.10
C LEU A 169 6.31 -10.61 6.21
N PHE A 170 7.04 -9.61 6.70
CA PHE A 170 7.90 -9.75 7.87
C PHE A 170 7.10 -10.18 9.10
N GLY A 171 5.96 -9.53 9.37
CA GLY A 171 5.07 -9.92 10.47
C GLY A 171 4.42 -11.30 10.32
N LEU A 172 4.35 -11.83 9.09
CA LEU A 172 3.86 -13.18 8.78
C LEU A 172 4.97 -14.24 8.73
N GLU A 173 6.23 -13.86 8.95
CA GLU A 173 7.40 -14.73 8.76
C GLU A 173 7.43 -15.38 7.36
N MET A 174 6.88 -14.68 6.36
CA MET A 174 6.81 -15.18 4.99
C MET A 174 7.97 -14.63 4.16
N PRO A 175 8.87 -15.48 3.64
CA PRO A 175 10.00 -15.02 2.82
C PRO A 175 9.52 -14.34 1.54
N CYS A 176 10.17 -13.23 1.19
CA CYS A 176 9.82 -12.46 0.02
C CYS A 176 11.02 -12.09 -0.84
N ALA A 177 10.83 -12.06 -2.16
CA ALA A 177 11.74 -11.44 -3.11
C ALA A 177 11.16 -10.12 -3.60
N GLN A 178 11.99 -9.10 -3.77
CA GLN A 178 11.59 -7.84 -4.40
C GLN A 178 12.30 -7.71 -5.74
N VAL A 179 11.63 -7.11 -6.73
CA VAL A 179 12.27 -6.66 -7.97
C VAL A 179 13.38 -5.66 -7.60
N SER A 180 14.63 -6.07 -7.82
CA SER A 180 15.80 -5.41 -7.25
C SER A 180 16.04 -3.99 -7.78
N ASP A 181 15.60 -3.71 -9.00
CA ASP A 181 15.68 -2.38 -9.60
C ASP A 181 14.39 -1.60 -9.32
N GLU A 182 14.52 -0.48 -8.64
CA GLU A 182 13.39 0.38 -8.26
C GLU A 182 12.67 0.98 -9.46
N ARG A 183 13.39 1.32 -10.54
CA ARG A 183 12.78 1.81 -11.77
C ARG A 183 11.95 0.71 -12.40
N LEU A 184 12.49 -0.51 -12.48
CA LEU A 184 11.76 -1.67 -13.00
C LEU A 184 10.56 -2.01 -12.12
N SER A 185 10.65 -1.87 -10.79
CA SER A 185 9.52 -2.08 -9.88
C SER A 185 8.35 -1.14 -10.18
N ARG A 186 8.62 0.13 -10.53
CA ARG A 186 7.58 1.12 -10.89
C ARG A 186 6.94 0.88 -12.25
N VAL A 187 7.65 0.22 -13.17
CA VAL A 187 7.15 -0.12 -14.52
C VAL A 187 7.06 -1.62 -14.72
N PHE A 188 6.85 -2.37 -13.64
CA PHE A 188 6.94 -3.83 -13.63
C PHE A 188 6.08 -4.51 -14.72
N PRO A 189 4.84 -4.06 -15.00
CA PRO A 189 4.07 -4.64 -16.10
C PRO A 189 4.79 -4.60 -17.45
N ALA A 190 5.43 -3.49 -17.80
CA ALA A 190 6.15 -3.36 -19.06
C ALA A 190 7.41 -4.24 -19.10
N TYR A 191 8.15 -4.30 -17.99
CA TYR A 191 9.32 -5.18 -17.85
C TYR A 191 8.94 -6.66 -17.93
N ALA A 192 7.86 -7.07 -17.26
CA ALA A 192 7.37 -8.44 -17.27
C ALA A 192 6.97 -8.89 -18.68
N VAL A 193 6.21 -8.07 -19.42
CA VAL A 193 5.80 -8.38 -20.79
C VAL A 193 7.01 -8.50 -21.73
N ALA A 194 8.03 -7.65 -21.59
CA ALA A 194 9.25 -7.74 -22.40
C ALA A 194 9.98 -9.08 -22.18
N ASN A 195 10.13 -9.52 -20.92
CA ASN A 195 10.77 -10.80 -20.61
C ASN A 195 9.95 -12.01 -21.07
N LEU A 196 8.61 -11.94 -21.02
CA LEU A 196 7.75 -13.00 -21.54
C LEU A 196 7.94 -13.17 -23.06
N LEU A 197 7.99 -12.07 -23.80
CA LEU A 197 8.27 -12.09 -25.24
C LEU A 197 9.66 -12.67 -25.55
N GLU A 198 10.70 -12.25 -24.83
CA GLU A 198 12.05 -12.81 -25.00
C GLU A 198 12.11 -14.32 -24.69
N GLY A 199 11.36 -14.78 -23.67
CA GLY A 199 11.25 -16.19 -23.32
C GLY A 199 10.53 -17.03 -24.39
N GLU A 200 9.50 -16.49 -25.03
CA GLU A 200 8.80 -17.14 -26.15
C GLU A 200 9.67 -17.20 -27.42
N THR A 201 10.51 -16.20 -27.67
CA THR A 201 11.41 -16.18 -28.84
C THR A 201 12.62 -17.12 -28.72
N ASN A 202 12.91 -17.65 -27.53
CA ASN A 202 14.01 -18.57 -27.26
C ASN A 202 13.57 -20.06 -27.19
N VAL A 203 12.35 -20.38 -27.63
CA VAL A 203 11.91 -21.77 -27.80
C VAL A 203 12.37 -22.25 -29.19
N PRO A 204 13.26 -23.26 -29.29
CA PRO A 204 13.71 -23.82 -30.56
C PRO A 204 12.62 -24.59 -31.32
#